data_AF-A0A222E6L3-F1
#
_entry.id   AF-A0A222E6L3-F1
#
_cell.length_a   1.000
_cell.length_b   1.000
_cell.length_c   1.000
_cell.angle_alpha   90.00
_cell.angle_beta   90.00
_cell.angle_gamma   90.00
#
_symmetry.space_group_name_H-M   'P 1'
#
loop_
_entity.id
_entity.type
_entity.pdbx_description
1 polymer ?
#
loop_
_entity_poly.entity_id
_entity_poly.type
_entity_poly.pdbx_seq_one_letter_code
_entity_poly.pdbx_strand_id
1 'polypeptide(L)'
;MIDPEFRDIGWQVTRPHGPPTRFQVFGERSSGTNFIKRLLGRNSPLKPVEDFGWKHGFPLMTAIPKDLAVVCTLRDARSWALSMHAKPWHCPPAMQAMDFADFIRAPWRTVADRKRYFPQVAEHGGLGQPLQHDRHPITGQAFPNLLTLRRAKLQGLLSHYRRGCTVVLCRLESVQAAPEAFLDAVHAGLGLPPRDGELRPVHKRLGSKFQPAVETRPDTPKALSDPDLAFLRQTLDLATEARLGYDYV
;
A
#
# COMPACT_ATOMS: atom_id res chain seq x y z
N MET A 1 11.67 -7.18 12.51
CA MET A 1 11.66 -8.35 11.61
C MET A 1 10.21 -8.81 11.51
N ILE A 2 9.77 -9.48 10.44
CA ILE A 2 8.42 -10.08 10.43
C ILE A 2 8.44 -11.27 11.38
N ASP A 3 7.60 -11.23 12.41
CA ASP A 3 7.50 -12.28 13.43
C ASP A 3 6.78 -13.51 12.86
N PRO A 4 7.10 -14.74 13.31
CA PRO A 4 6.46 -15.95 12.81
C PRO A 4 4.93 -15.93 12.91
N GLU A 5 4.40 -15.38 14.01
CA GLU A 5 2.96 -15.27 14.28
C GLU A 5 2.22 -14.33 13.31
N PHE A 6 2.96 -13.48 12.57
CA PHE A 6 2.35 -12.58 11.58
C PHE A 6 1.54 -13.36 10.53
N ARG A 7 2.01 -14.56 10.16
CA ARG A 7 1.33 -15.39 9.16
C ARG A 7 -0.11 -15.70 9.56
N ASP A 8 -0.33 -15.96 10.84
CA ASP A 8 -1.62 -16.41 11.37
C ASP A 8 -2.49 -15.22 11.77
N ILE A 9 -1.91 -14.22 12.44
CA ILE A 9 -2.63 -13.03 12.93
C ILE A 9 -2.89 -12.03 11.80
N GLY A 10 -1.90 -11.81 10.93
CA GLY A 10 -1.96 -10.82 9.85
C GLY A 10 -1.66 -9.38 10.26
N TRP A 11 -1.21 -9.13 11.48
CA TRP A 11 -0.63 -7.85 11.88
C TRP A 11 0.47 -8.03 12.93
N GLN A 12 1.32 -7.02 13.06
CA GLN A 12 2.39 -6.97 14.05
C GLN A 12 2.68 -5.50 14.41
N VAL A 13 2.99 -5.26 15.68
CA VAL A 13 3.38 -3.93 16.18
C VAL A 13 4.80 -4.00 16.74
N THR A 14 5.66 -3.07 16.33
CA THR A 14 6.98 -2.88 16.90
C THR A 14 7.11 -1.43 17.35
N ARG A 15 7.46 -1.22 18.62
CA ARG A 15 7.57 0.11 19.21
C ARG A 15 8.94 0.24 19.91
N PRO A 16 9.96 0.81 19.26
CA PRO A 16 11.28 1.00 19.85
C PRO A 16 11.39 2.26 20.75
N HIS A 17 10.39 3.14 20.73
CA HIS A 17 10.36 4.40 21.51
C HIS A 17 9.12 4.45 22.42
N GLY A 18 8.86 5.60 23.05
CA GLY A 18 7.61 5.82 23.79
C GLY A 18 6.35 5.75 22.91
N PRO A 19 5.15 5.84 23.52
CA PRO A 19 3.89 5.87 22.78
C PRO A 19 3.87 6.96 21.70
N PRO A 20 3.50 6.62 20.45
CA PRO A 20 3.36 7.62 19.40
C PRO A 20 2.12 8.49 19.64
N THR A 21 2.15 9.72 19.14
CA THR A 21 1.01 10.67 19.19
C THR A 21 0.33 10.83 17.83
N ARG A 22 1.03 10.41 16.77
CA ARG A 22 0.58 10.53 15.38
C ARG A 22 0.97 9.31 14.57
N PHE A 23 0.30 9.15 13.43
CA PHE A 23 0.58 8.04 12.52
C PHE A 23 0.45 8.45 11.06
N GLN A 24 1.22 7.78 10.20
CA GLN A 24 1.09 7.87 8.75
C GLN A 24 0.99 6.47 8.15
N VAL A 25 0.05 6.30 7.22
CA VAL A 25 -0.19 5.03 6.55
C VAL A 25 0.55 4.99 5.21
N PHE A 26 1.33 3.94 5.01
CA PHE A 26 2.02 3.60 3.78
C PHE A 26 1.56 2.25 3.25
N GLY A 27 1.63 2.08 1.95
CA GLY A 27 1.30 0.83 1.28
C GLY A 27 1.22 1.03 -0.22
N GLU A 28 1.24 -0.05 -0.96
CA GLU A 28 1.03 0.00 -2.39
C GLU A 28 -0.33 0.66 -2.73
N ARG A 29 -0.48 1.14 -3.96
CA ARG A 29 -1.83 1.46 -4.44
C ARG A 29 -2.69 0.22 -4.30
N SER A 30 -3.98 0.41 -4.01
CA SER A 30 -4.93 -0.68 -3.83
C SER A 30 -4.69 -1.59 -2.62
N SER A 31 -3.81 -1.26 -1.67
CA SER A 31 -3.59 -2.06 -0.43
C SER A 31 -4.36 -1.57 0.80
N GLY A 32 -5.40 -0.75 0.62
CA GLY A 32 -6.28 -0.35 1.71
C GLY A 32 -5.79 0.82 2.58
N THR A 33 -4.78 1.57 2.15
CA THR A 33 -4.21 2.71 2.93
C THR A 33 -5.25 3.68 3.46
N ASN A 34 -6.27 4.03 2.65
CA ASN A 34 -7.34 4.93 3.09
C ASN A 34 -8.28 4.30 4.13
N PHE A 35 -8.52 2.98 4.03
CA PHE A 35 -9.36 2.25 4.97
C PHE A 35 -8.68 2.21 6.34
N ILE A 36 -7.42 1.77 6.38
CA ILE A 36 -6.60 1.73 7.60
C ILE A 36 -6.47 3.12 8.24
N LYS A 37 -6.17 4.15 7.44
CA LYS A 37 -6.09 5.54 7.93
C LYS A 37 -7.36 5.97 8.64
N ARG A 38 -8.52 5.67 8.05
CA ARG A 38 -9.81 6.07 8.60
C ARG A 38 -10.23 5.21 9.78
N LEU A 39 -9.90 3.92 9.78
CA LEU A 39 -10.17 3.02 10.89
C LEU A 39 -9.41 3.47 12.15
N LEU A 40 -8.10 3.68 12.03
CA LEU A 40 -7.26 4.14 13.14
C LEU A 40 -7.64 5.55 13.59
N GLY A 41 -7.83 6.50 12.67
CA GLY A 41 -8.22 7.87 13.02
C GLY A 41 -9.62 7.98 13.65
N ARG A 42 -10.44 6.93 13.52
CA ARG A 42 -11.74 6.81 14.20
C ARG A 42 -11.68 5.98 15.46
N ASN A 43 -10.62 5.27 15.79
CA ASN A 43 -10.68 4.33 16.92
C ASN A 43 -9.47 4.41 17.84
N SER A 44 -8.56 5.35 17.59
CA SER A 44 -7.37 5.60 18.41
C SER A 44 -7.22 7.10 18.70
N PRO A 45 -6.47 7.47 19.75
CA PRO A 45 -6.13 8.87 20.03
C PRO A 45 -5.09 9.45 19.05
N LEU A 46 -4.55 8.64 18.12
CA LEU A 46 -3.46 9.05 17.24
C LEU A 46 -3.95 10.04 16.17
N LYS A 47 -3.18 11.10 15.95
CA LYS A 47 -3.42 12.06 14.86
C LYS A 47 -2.94 11.50 13.51
N PRO A 48 -3.79 11.37 12.48
CA PRO A 48 -3.34 11.01 11.15
C PRO A 48 -2.56 12.16 10.49
N VAL A 49 -1.40 11.88 9.90
CA VAL A 49 -0.56 12.85 9.15
C VAL A 49 -0.19 12.32 7.76
N GLU A 50 0.25 13.20 6.86
CA GLU A 50 0.70 12.85 5.49
C GLU A 50 2.00 13.58 5.08
N ASP A 51 2.73 14.15 6.04
CA ASP A 51 3.89 15.02 5.81
C ASP A 51 5.16 14.23 5.45
N PHE A 52 5.19 12.92 5.69
CA PHE A 52 6.38 12.06 5.55
C PHE A 52 6.46 11.39 4.18
N GLY A 53 5.99 12.10 3.14
CA GLY A 53 6.04 11.67 1.75
C GLY A 53 4.77 10.96 1.27
N TRP A 54 4.73 10.66 -0.03
CA TRP A 54 3.56 10.05 -0.64
C TRP A 54 3.37 8.61 -0.14
N LYS A 55 2.18 8.30 0.40
CA LYS A 55 1.85 6.98 0.98
C LYS A 55 2.08 5.76 0.07
N HIS A 56 2.10 5.96 -1.25
CA HIS A 56 2.37 4.91 -2.24
C HIS A 56 3.81 4.94 -2.79
N GLY A 57 4.59 5.96 -2.44
CA GLY A 57 5.97 6.13 -2.82
C GLY A 57 6.92 5.18 -2.10
N PHE A 58 8.19 5.20 -2.51
CA PHE A 58 9.26 4.61 -1.70
C PHE A 58 9.51 5.47 -0.45
N PRO A 59 10.14 4.92 0.60
CA PRO A 59 10.51 5.70 1.78
C PRO A 59 11.55 6.78 1.41
N LEU A 60 11.10 8.02 1.30
CA LEU A 60 11.92 9.19 0.93
C LEU A 60 11.97 10.26 2.05
N MET A 61 11.68 9.85 3.29
CA MET A 61 11.63 10.74 4.45
C MET A 61 13.04 11.20 4.83
N THR A 62 13.21 12.50 5.09
CA THR A 62 14.45 13.06 5.62
C THR A 62 14.76 12.51 7.02
N ALA A 63 13.74 12.41 7.87
CA ALA A 63 13.82 11.82 9.20
C ALA A 63 12.46 11.23 9.60
N ILE A 64 12.47 10.23 10.50
CA ILE A 64 11.26 9.65 11.08
C ILE A 64 11.21 10.02 12.56
N PRO A 65 10.28 10.89 12.98
CA PRO A 65 10.14 11.30 14.38
C PRO A 65 9.80 10.13 15.30
N LYS A 66 10.30 10.18 16.55
CA LYS A 66 10.05 9.14 17.57
C LYS A 66 8.57 9.03 17.97
N ASP A 67 7.82 10.11 17.81
CA ASP A 67 6.38 10.19 18.13
C ASP A 67 5.47 9.73 16.97
N LEU A 68 6.05 9.26 15.86
CA LEU A 68 5.32 8.77 14.68
C LEU A 68 5.25 7.24 14.66
N ALA A 69 4.03 6.70 14.55
CA ALA A 69 3.81 5.33 14.08
C ALA A 69 3.74 5.28 12.54
N VAL A 70 4.62 4.49 11.94
CA VAL A 70 4.53 4.14 10.52
C VAL A 70 3.63 2.92 10.38
N VAL A 71 2.48 3.09 9.73
CA VAL A 71 1.52 1.99 9.51
C VAL A 71 1.68 1.47 8.08
N CYS A 72 2.14 0.25 7.93
CA CYS A 72 2.39 -0.43 6.67
C CYS A 72 1.25 -1.41 6.37
N THR A 73 0.49 -1.17 5.29
CA THR A 73 -0.63 -2.04 4.89
C THR A 73 -0.34 -2.83 3.62
N LEU A 74 -0.59 -4.13 3.70
CA LEU A 74 -0.34 -5.15 2.69
C LEU A 74 -1.66 -5.68 2.12
N ARG A 75 -1.56 -6.36 0.98
CA ARG A 75 -2.69 -7.04 0.34
C ARG A 75 -2.19 -8.22 -0.48
N ASP A 76 -2.99 -9.28 -0.58
CA ASP A 76 -2.75 -10.45 -1.43
C ASP A 76 -2.45 -10.01 -2.87
N ALA A 77 -1.39 -10.54 -3.48
CA ALA A 77 -0.91 -10.08 -4.78
C ALA A 77 -1.92 -10.30 -5.92
N ARG A 78 -2.75 -11.35 -5.85
CA ARG A 78 -3.76 -11.65 -6.87
C ARG A 78 -4.85 -10.59 -6.83
N SER A 79 -5.44 -10.40 -5.65
CA SER A 79 -6.52 -9.40 -5.47
C SER A 79 -6.01 -7.97 -5.66
N TRP A 80 -4.74 -7.73 -5.32
CA TRP A 80 -4.06 -6.47 -5.57
C TRP A 80 -3.88 -6.19 -7.07
N ALA A 81 -3.35 -7.14 -7.85
CA ALA A 81 -3.14 -6.98 -9.29
C ALA A 81 -4.46 -6.71 -10.03
N LEU A 82 -5.51 -7.46 -9.69
CA LEU A 82 -6.87 -7.21 -10.21
C LEU A 82 -7.34 -5.81 -9.86
N SER A 83 -7.13 -5.36 -8.63
CA SER A 83 -7.51 -4.01 -8.20
C SER A 83 -6.70 -2.90 -8.89
N MET A 84 -5.43 -3.16 -9.21
CA MET A 84 -4.57 -2.27 -10.00
C MET A 84 -5.06 -2.14 -11.44
N HIS A 85 -5.46 -3.25 -12.06
CA HIS A 85 -6.07 -3.23 -13.40
C HIS A 85 -7.46 -2.59 -13.36
N ALA A 86 -8.29 -2.84 -12.35
CA ALA A 86 -9.62 -2.22 -12.27
C ALA A 86 -9.55 -0.69 -12.21
N LYS A 87 -8.53 -0.14 -11.55
CA LYS A 87 -8.31 1.31 -11.38
C LYS A 87 -6.82 1.65 -11.53
N PRO A 88 -6.30 1.74 -12.77
CA PRO A 88 -4.90 1.98 -13.06
C PRO A 88 -4.56 3.47 -12.88
N TRP A 89 -4.65 3.94 -11.63
CA TRP A 89 -4.38 5.33 -11.26
C TRP A 89 -3.05 5.80 -11.82
N HIS A 90 -3.06 6.96 -12.48
CA HIS A 90 -1.88 7.60 -13.06
C HIS A 90 -1.22 6.86 -14.22
N CYS A 91 -1.74 5.71 -14.66
CA CYS A 91 -1.22 5.05 -15.86
C CYS A 91 -1.58 5.86 -17.12
N PRO A 92 -0.71 5.91 -18.14
CA PRO A 92 -1.02 6.58 -19.40
C PRO A 92 -2.17 5.87 -20.15
N PRO A 93 -2.88 6.56 -21.06
CA PRO A 93 -4.02 6.00 -21.80
C PRO A 93 -3.75 4.61 -22.41
N ALA A 94 -2.59 4.44 -23.04
CA ALA A 94 -2.19 3.17 -23.66
C ALA A 94 -2.17 1.99 -22.67
N MET A 95 -1.74 2.20 -21.43
CA MET A 95 -1.78 1.14 -20.40
C MET A 95 -3.20 0.92 -19.85
N GLN A 96 -4.04 1.96 -19.81
CA GLN A 96 -5.42 1.81 -19.32
C GLN A 96 -6.33 1.04 -20.27
N ALA A 97 -5.93 0.93 -21.54
CA ALA A 97 -6.62 0.22 -22.61
C ALA A 97 -6.14 -1.23 -22.79
N MET A 98 -5.08 -1.66 -22.10
CA MET A 98 -4.62 -3.05 -22.11
C MET A 98 -5.62 -3.96 -21.40
N ASP A 99 -5.72 -5.21 -21.87
CA ASP A 99 -6.35 -6.25 -21.08
C ASP A 99 -5.50 -6.60 -19.85
N PHE A 100 -6.03 -7.44 -18.97
CA PHE A 100 -5.35 -7.78 -17.73
C PHE A 100 -4.00 -8.49 -17.96
N ALA A 101 -3.91 -9.39 -18.93
CA ALA A 101 -2.73 -10.19 -19.17
C ALA A 101 -1.58 -9.32 -19.70
N ASP A 102 -1.87 -8.43 -20.63
CA ASP A 102 -0.90 -7.46 -21.15
C ASP A 102 -0.53 -6.43 -20.08
N PHE A 103 -1.51 -5.94 -19.32
CA PHE A 103 -1.30 -4.93 -18.29
C PHE A 103 -0.30 -5.36 -17.21
N ILE A 104 -0.39 -6.60 -16.71
CA ILE A 104 0.51 -7.08 -15.66
C ILE A 104 1.93 -7.34 -16.17
N ARG A 105 2.11 -7.55 -17.49
CA ARG A 105 3.40 -7.83 -18.14
C ARG A 105 4.06 -6.59 -18.75
N ALA A 106 3.30 -5.53 -19.02
CA ALA A 106 3.79 -4.30 -19.60
C ALA A 106 4.75 -3.54 -18.65
N PRO A 107 5.78 -2.84 -19.18
CA PRO A 107 6.62 -1.94 -18.40
C PRO A 107 5.78 -0.95 -17.59
N TRP A 108 6.02 -0.91 -16.28
CA TRP A 108 5.22 -0.07 -15.38
C TRP A 108 5.50 1.40 -15.64
N ARG A 109 4.47 2.12 -16.11
CA ARG A 109 4.54 3.56 -16.38
C ARG A 109 3.38 4.27 -15.72
N THR A 110 3.72 5.34 -15.02
CA THR A 110 2.77 6.30 -14.45
C THR A 110 3.26 7.72 -14.69
N VAL A 111 2.33 8.66 -14.72
CA VAL A 111 2.57 10.07 -15.01
C VAL A 111 2.10 10.97 -13.88
N ALA A 112 2.78 12.09 -13.68
CA ALA A 112 2.34 13.15 -12.79
C ALA A 112 1.18 13.91 -13.45
N ASP A 113 -0.06 13.60 -13.08
CA ASP A 113 -1.26 14.02 -13.83
C ASP A 113 -2.06 15.15 -13.17
N ARG A 114 -2.55 14.97 -11.93
CA ARG A 114 -3.55 15.88 -11.35
C ARG A 114 -2.95 16.64 -10.19
N LYS A 115 -3.14 17.97 -10.22
CA LYS A 115 -2.76 18.90 -9.13
C LYS A 115 -3.23 18.44 -7.75
N ARG A 116 -4.42 17.84 -7.66
CA ARG A 116 -4.95 17.31 -6.40
C ARG A 116 -4.04 16.23 -5.77
N TYR A 117 -3.39 15.42 -6.58
CA TYR A 117 -2.52 14.33 -6.12
C TYR A 117 -1.06 14.75 -6.04
N PHE A 118 -0.64 15.68 -6.92
CA PHE A 118 0.72 16.17 -7.01
C PHE A 118 0.71 17.71 -7.11
N PRO A 119 0.49 18.43 -6.00
CA PRO A 119 0.37 19.88 -6.02
C PRO A 119 1.65 20.56 -6.54
N GLN A 120 2.82 19.97 -6.30
CA GLN A 120 4.12 20.46 -6.76
C GLN A 120 4.22 20.56 -8.28
N VAL A 121 3.46 19.74 -9.02
CA VAL A 121 3.44 19.76 -10.49
C VAL A 121 2.88 21.08 -11.02
N ALA A 122 1.94 21.69 -10.31
CA ALA A 122 1.39 22.98 -10.70
C ALA A 122 2.35 24.14 -10.43
N GLU A 123 3.23 23.99 -9.43
CA GLU A 123 4.17 25.03 -9.00
C GLU A 123 5.48 24.99 -9.79
N HIS A 124 5.99 23.79 -10.06
CA HIS A 124 7.30 23.59 -10.70
C HIS A 124 7.21 23.06 -12.15
N GLY A 125 6.00 22.87 -12.66
CA GLY A 125 5.78 22.16 -13.93
C GLY A 125 5.93 20.64 -13.80
N GLY A 126 5.93 19.94 -14.94
CA GLY A 126 6.07 18.48 -14.98
C GLY A 126 4.77 17.70 -15.19
N LEU A 127 3.70 18.38 -15.61
CA LEU A 127 2.45 17.72 -16.00
C LEU A 127 2.72 16.70 -17.13
N GLY A 128 2.26 15.46 -16.95
CA GLY A 128 2.45 14.37 -17.91
C GLY A 128 3.84 13.72 -17.88
N GLN A 129 4.78 14.25 -17.10
CA GLN A 129 6.10 13.64 -16.94
C GLN A 129 6.03 12.33 -16.15
N PRO A 130 7.00 11.42 -16.32
CA PRO A 130 7.10 10.22 -15.51
C PRO A 130 7.00 10.48 -14.01
N LEU A 131 6.09 9.78 -13.34
CA LEU A 131 5.95 9.89 -11.88
C LEU A 131 7.13 9.21 -11.19
N GLN A 132 8.07 10.02 -10.69
CA GLN A 132 9.32 9.53 -10.07
C GLN A 132 9.06 8.64 -8.84
N HIS A 133 7.96 8.84 -8.12
CA HIS A 133 7.63 7.99 -6.97
C HIS A 133 7.32 6.52 -7.32
N ASP A 134 7.11 6.20 -8.59
CA ASP A 134 6.94 4.83 -9.10
C ASP A 134 8.16 4.31 -9.86
N ARG A 135 9.26 5.07 -9.91
CA ARG A 135 10.53 4.64 -10.49
C ARG A 135 11.38 3.93 -9.46
N HIS A 136 12.33 3.12 -9.93
CA HIS A 136 13.29 2.48 -9.04
C HIS A 136 14.10 3.55 -8.30
N PRO A 137 14.13 3.56 -6.94
CA PRO A 137 14.63 4.69 -6.17
C PRO A 137 16.14 4.92 -6.32
N ILE A 138 16.89 3.89 -6.75
CA ILE A 138 18.34 3.97 -6.98
C ILE A 138 18.67 4.26 -8.46
N THR A 139 18.09 3.53 -9.42
CA THR A 139 18.47 3.63 -10.84
C THR A 139 17.61 4.62 -11.64
N GLY A 140 16.48 5.08 -11.10
CA GLY A 140 15.51 5.92 -11.82
C GLY A 140 14.74 5.21 -12.94
N GLN A 141 15.01 3.92 -13.20
CA GLN A 141 14.38 3.18 -14.29
C GLN A 141 12.91 2.84 -14.00
N ALA A 142 12.13 2.63 -15.06
CA ALA A 142 10.82 1.99 -14.94
C ALA A 142 11.00 0.53 -14.51
N PHE A 143 10.02 0.00 -13.79
CA PHE A 143 9.99 -1.44 -13.54
C PHE A 143 9.54 -2.20 -14.80
N PRO A 144 10.15 -3.36 -15.11
CA PRO A 144 9.80 -4.14 -16.30
C PRO A 144 8.34 -4.57 -16.36
N ASN A 145 7.70 -4.73 -15.20
CA ASN A 145 6.29 -5.09 -15.10
C ASN A 145 5.71 -4.73 -13.71
N LEU A 146 4.39 -4.87 -13.56
CA LEU A 146 3.65 -4.54 -12.32
C LEU A 146 4.16 -5.34 -11.11
N LEU A 147 4.52 -6.61 -11.31
CA LEU A 147 4.90 -7.50 -10.22
C LEU A 147 6.34 -7.25 -9.74
N THR A 148 7.20 -6.78 -10.64
CA THR A 148 8.55 -6.32 -10.28
C THR A 148 8.48 -5.02 -9.46
N LEU A 149 7.56 -4.11 -9.83
CA LEU A 149 7.24 -2.95 -8.99
C LEU A 149 6.81 -3.39 -7.59
N ARG A 150 5.88 -4.35 -7.49
CA ARG A 150 5.41 -4.87 -6.20
C ARG A 150 6.56 -5.35 -5.34
N ARG A 151 7.44 -6.19 -5.88
CA ARG A 151 8.59 -6.71 -5.15
C ARG A 151 9.43 -5.58 -4.55
N ALA A 152 9.74 -4.56 -5.35
CA ALA A 152 10.50 -3.41 -4.88
C ALA A 152 9.72 -2.57 -3.84
N LYS A 153 8.42 -2.34 -4.05
CA LYS A 153 7.58 -1.61 -3.10
C LYS A 153 7.46 -2.33 -1.77
N LEU A 154 7.34 -3.65 -1.80
CA LEU A 154 7.29 -4.48 -0.60
C LEU A 154 8.60 -4.41 0.18
N GLN A 155 9.75 -4.49 -0.51
CA GLN A 155 11.06 -4.26 0.11
C GLN A 155 11.16 -2.86 0.74
N GLY A 156 10.71 -1.82 0.03
CA GLY A 156 10.64 -0.46 0.55
C GLY A 156 9.77 -0.36 1.81
N LEU A 157 8.59 -0.97 1.80
CA LEU A 157 7.67 -0.96 2.92
C LEU A 157 8.24 -1.71 4.14
N LEU A 158 8.81 -2.91 3.93
CA LEU A 158 9.44 -3.71 4.99
C LEU A 158 10.73 -3.08 5.52
N SER A 159 11.37 -2.18 4.77
CA SER A 159 12.56 -1.47 5.23
C SER A 159 12.31 -0.63 6.49
N HIS A 160 11.06 -0.26 6.80
CA HIS A 160 10.74 0.51 8.02
C HIS A 160 11.14 -0.20 9.31
N TYR A 161 11.15 -1.54 9.35
CA TYR A 161 11.69 -2.28 10.50
C TYR A 161 13.17 -2.01 10.77
N ARG A 162 13.91 -1.47 9.80
CA ARG A 162 15.34 -1.16 9.89
C ARG A 162 15.61 0.34 10.06
N ARG A 163 14.56 1.16 10.21
CA ARG A 163 14.68 2.63 10.29
C ARG A 163 14.58 3.18 11.71
N GLY A 164 14.57 2.30 12.71
CA GLY A 164 14.51 2.70 14.12
C GLY A 164 13.22 3.44 14.49
N CYS A 165 12.12 3.20 13.78
CA CYS A 165 10.83 3.83 14.03
C CYS A 165 9.79 2.84 14.56
N THR A 166 8.70 3.36 15.11
CA THR A 166 7.53 2.56 15.46
C THR A 166 6.83 2.09 14.17
N VAL A 167 6.54 0.79 14.08
CA VAL A 167 5.94 0.16 12.90
C VAL A 167 4.70 -0.62 13.31
N VAL A 168 3.60 -0.41 12.60
CA VAL A 168 2.42 -1.29 12.59
C VAL A 168 2.34 -1.91 11.21
N LEU A 169 2.60 -3.20 11.06
CA LEU A 169 2.42 -3.93 9.81
C LEU A 169 1.07 -4.64 9.84
N CYS A 170 0.28 -4.60 8.78
CA CYS A 170 -0.97 -5.35 8.69
C CYS A 170 -1.34 -5.77 7.27
N ARG A 171 -2.05 -6.90 7.15
CA ARG A 171 -2.76 -7.32 5.95
C ARG A 171 -4.14 -6.69 5.93
N LEU A 172 -4.52 -6.10 4.81
CA LEU A 172 -5.84 -5.52 4.63
C LEU A 172 -6.95 -6.54 4.94
N GLU A 173 -6.80 -7.77 4.45
CA GLU A 173 -7.78 -8.83 4.60
C GLU A 173 -8.01 -9.19 6.07
N SER A 174 -6.93 -9.33 6.85
CA SER A 174 -7.00 -9.64 8.27
C SER A 174 -7.65 -8.51 9.07
N VAL A 175 -7.32 -7.25 8.77
CA VAL A 175 -7.96 -6.11 9.45
C VAL A 175 -9.46 -6.01 9.11
N GLN A 176 -9.84 -6.32 7.87
CA GLN A 176 -11.25 -6.33 7.48
C GLN A 176 -12.04 -7.44 8.16
N ALA A 177 -11.42 -8.61 8.34
CA ALA A 177 -12.04 -9.76 9.01
C ALA A 177 -12.17 -9.56 10.52
N ALA A 178 -11.21 -8.91 11.16
CA ALA A 178 -11.15 -8.74 12.61
C ALA A 178 -10.75 -7.31 13.03
N PRO A 179 -11.56 -6.28 12.73
CA PRO A 179 -11.19 -4.88 12.95
C PRO A 179 -11.03 -4.53 14.44
N GLU A 180 -11.81 -5.13 15.33
CA GLU A 180 -11.72 -4.88 16.77
C GLU A 180 -10.45 -5.46 17.36
N ALA A 181 -10.16 -6.74 17.08
CA ALA A 181 -8.93 -7.39 17.51
C ALA A 181 -7.67 -6.67 16.97
N PHE A 182 -7.71 -6.20 15.73
CA PHE A 182 -6.63 -5.37 15.19
C PHE A 182 -6.45 -4.08 15.99
N LEU A 183 -7.54 -3.36 16.31
CA LEU A 183 -7.47 -2.12 17.07
C LEU A 183 -6.98 -2.35 18.51
N ASP A 184 -7.44 -3.40 19.17
CA ASP A 184 -7.00 -3.76 20.52
C ASP A 184 -5.50 -4.10 20.53
N ALA A 185 -5.03 -4.86 19.54
CA ALA A 185 -3.60 -5.15 19.37
C ALA A 185 -2.78 -3.90 19.07
N VAL A 186 -3.30 -2.96 18.29
CA VAL A 186 -2.63 -1.66 18.03
C VAL A 186 -2.55 -0.84 19.31
N HIS A 187 -3.61 -0.77 20.10
CA HIS A 187 -3.61 -0.03 21.37
C HIS A 187 -2.60 -0.62 22.35
N ALA A 188 -2.65 -1.94 22.56
CA ALA A 188 -1.71 -2.63 23.42
C ALA A 188 -0.25 -2.49 22.93
N GLY A 189 0.01 -2.77 21.65
CA GLY A 189 1.36 -2.75 21.08
C GLY A 189 1.99 -1.35 21.02
N LEU A 190 1.18 -0.31 20.85
CA LEU A 190 1.64 1.08 20.86
C LEU A 190 1.68 1.69 22.27
N GLY A 191 1.17 1.00 23.29
CA GLY A 191 1.04 1.51 24.65
C GLY A 191 0.09 2.70 24.74
N LEU A 192 -1.03 2.63 24.02
CA LEU A 192 -2.13 3.60 24.09
C LEU A 192 -3.12 3.18 25.19
N PRO A 193 -3.95 4.11 25.69
CA PRO A 193 -5.07 3.73 26.56
C PRO A 193 -5.94 2.65 25.88
N PRO A 194 -6.50 1.70 26.63
CA PRO A 194 -7.49 0.76 26.10
C PRO A 194 -8.61 1.49 25.36
N ARG A 195 -9.23 0.83 24.38
CA ARG A 195 -10.36 1.43 23.68
C ARG A 195 -11.50 1.67 24.66
N ASP A 196 -12.06 2.87 24.60
CA ASP A 196 -13.29 3.21 25.30
C ASP A 196 -14.41 3.30 24.24
N GLY A 197 -15.45 2.49 24.42
CA GLY A 197 -16.61 2.43 23.54
C GLY A 197 -16.53 1.47 22.35
N GLU A 198 -17.62 1.43 21.60
CA GLU A 198 -17.84 0.53 20.48
C GLU A 198 -16.97 0.86 19.26
N LEU A 199 -16.71 -0.16 18.42
CA LEU A 199 -16.08 0.03 17.12
C LEU A 199 -16.82 1.10 16.30
N ARG A 200 -16.07 2.09 15.79
CA ARG A 200 -16.57 3.05 14.80
C ARG A 200 -16.17 2.57 13.39
N PRO A 201 -17.02 1.81 12.68
CA PRO A 201 -16.66 1.15 11.42
C PRO A 201 -16.44 2.13 10.27
N VAL A 202 -15.82 1.64 9.18
CA VAL A 202 -15.60 2.39 7.94
C VAL A 202 -16.51 1.85 6.83
N HIS A 203 -17.72 2.42 6.69
CA HIS A 203 -18.68 2.00 5.65
C HIS A 203 -18.44 2.60 4.27
N LYS A 204 -17.70 3.71 4.18
CA LYS A 204 -17.54 4.44 2.91
C LYS A 204 -16.70 3.63 1.93
N ARG A 205 -17.18 3.49 0.68
CA ARG A 205 -16.35 3.01 -0.45
C ARG A 205 -15.28 4.05 -0.78
N LEU A 206 -14.04 3.77 -0.38
CA LEU A 206 -12.89 4.66 -0.59
C LEU A 206 -12.27 4.39 -1.98
N GLY A 207 -11.73 5.43 -2.63
CA GLY A 207 -11.12 5.29 -3.96
C GLY A 207 -12.09 4.93 -5.10
N SER A 208 -13.38 5.26 -4.97
CA SER A 208 -14.40 4.97 -6.00
C SER A 208 -14.38 5.93 -7.19
N LYS A 209 -13.85 7.14 -7.03
CA LYS A 209 -13.87 8.21 -8.05
C LYS A 209 -12.71 8.11 -9.06
N PHE A 210 -12.36 6.90 -9.49
CA PHE A 210 -11.40 6.75 -10.59
C PHE A 210 -12.04 7.27 -11.87
N GLN A 211 -11.31 8.11 -12.60
CA GLN A 211 -11.74 8.69 -13.86
C GLN A 211 -10.74 8.21 -14.93
N PRO A 212 -11.16 7.28 -15.80
CA PRO A 212 -10.36 6.80 -16.93
C PRO A 212 -9.84 7.95 -17.82
N ALA A 213 -8.68 7.72 -18.43
CA ALA A 213 -8.14 8.60 -19.47
C ALA A 213 -8.46 8.11 -20.89
N VAL A 214 -9.25 7.03 -21.00
CA VAL A 214 -9.73 6.42 -22.25
C VAL A 214 -11.24 6.24 -22.16
N GLU A 215 -11.91 6.25 -23.30
CA GLU A 215 -13.38 6.13 -23.38
C GLU A 215 -13.87 4.73 -22.98
N THR A 216 -13.22 3.70 -23.52
CA THR A 216 -13.52 2.29 -23.22
C THR A 216 -12.31 1.60 -22.59
N ARG A 217 -12.59 0.64 -21.71
CA ARG A 217 -11.56 -0.14 -21.01
C ARG A 217 -11.94 -1.61 -20.99
N PRO A 218 -10.98 -2.53 -21.15
CA PRO A 218 -11.23 -3.94 -20.93
C PRO A 218 -11.73 -4.21 -19.51
N ASP A 219 -12.66 -5.16 -19.40
CA ASP A 219 -13.12 -5.62 -18.09
C ASP A 219 -11.99 -6.29 -17.33
N THR A 220 -11.96 -6.07 -16.02
CA THR A 220 -11.04 -6.80 -15.15
C THR A 220 -11.59 -8.20 -14.94
N PRO A 221 -10.80 -9.27 -15.15
CA PRO A 221 -11.26 -10.62 -14.90
C PRO A 221 -11.58 -10.81 -13.41
N LYS A 222 -12.45 -11.78 -13.09
CA LYS A 222 -12.83 -12.06 -11.70
C LYS A 222 -11.70 -12.74 -10.91
N ALA A 223 -10.82 -13.45 -11.60
CA ALA A 223 -9.68 -14.17 -11.06
C ALA A 223 -8.52 -14.13 -12.08
N LEU A 224 -7.30 -14.42 -11.60
CA LEU A 224 -6.15 -14.62 -12.49
C LEU A 224 -6.33 -15.94 -13.25
N SER A 225 -5.94 -15.96 -14.53
CA SER A 225 -5.79 -17.21 -15.28
C SER A 225 -4.57 -18.00 -14.80
N ASP A 226 -4.47 -19.30 -15.13
CA ASP A 226 -3.30 -20.11 -14.78
C ASP A 226 -1.98 -19.54 -15.33
N PRO A 227 -1.91 -19.06 -16.60
CA PRO A 227 -0.71 -18.36 -17.09
C PRO A 227 -0.36 -17.09 -16.31
N ASP A 228 -1.36 -16.32 -15.86
CA ASP A 228 -1.13 -15.09 -15.07
C ASP A 228 -0.67 -15.43 -13.65
N LEU A 229 -1.21 -16.48 -13.05
CA LEU A 229 -0.77 -16.98 -11.75
C LEU A 229 0.64 -17.57 -11.83
N ALA A 230 0.98 -18.27 -12.91
CA ALA A 230 2.34 -18.74 -13.17
C ALA A 230 3.33 -17.57 -13.32
N PHE A 231 2.98 -16.55 -14.11
CA PHE A 231 3.79 -15.34 -14.23
C PHE A 231 3.97 -14.63 -12.89
N LEU A 232 2.92 -14.59 -12.06
CA LEU A 232 2.98 -14.03 -10.73
C LEU A 232 3.99 -14.76 -9.84
N ARG A 233 3.89 -16.09 -9.77
CA ARG A 233 4.81 -16.91 -8.99
C ARG A 233 6.26 -16.78 -9.43
N GLN A 234 6.50 -16.67 -10.74
CA GLN A 234 7.85 -16.51 -11.30
C GLN A 234 8.47 -15.14 -10.99
N THR A 235 7.66 -14.10 -10.78
CA THR A 235 8.16 -12.73 -10.64
C THR A 235 8.30 -12.28 -9.19
N LEU A 236 7.42 -12.74 -8.30
CA LEU A 236 7.42 -12.35 -6.88
C LEU A 236 8.52 -13.04 -6.08
N ASP A 237 8.85 -12.45 -4.93
CA ASP A 237 9.63 -13.10 -3.88
C ASP A 237 8.67 -13.93 -3.00
N LEU A 238 8.46 -15.19 -3.38
CA LEU A 238 7.52 -16.09 -2.71
C LEU A 238 7.90 -16.37 -1.24
N ALA A 239 9.18 -16.32 -0.89
CA ALA A 239 9.61 -16.51 0.49
C ALA A 239 9.15 -15.33 1.37
N THR A 240 9.31 -14.10 0.87
CA THR A 240 8.79 -12.91 1.56
C THR A 240 7.26 -12.91 1.62
N GLU A 241 6.57 -13.26 0.53
CA GLU A 241 5.10 -13.33 0.50
C GLU A 241 4.57 -14.39 1.49
N ALA A 242 5.20 -15.57 1.57
CA ALA A 242 4.83 -16.63 2.53
C ALA A 242 5.01 -16.20 3.98
N ARG A 243 6.07 -15.45 4.30
CA ARG A 243 6.27 -14.86 5.65
C ARG A 243 5.19 -13.83 5.99
N LEU A 244 4.60 -13.21 4.98
CA LEU A 244 3.46 -12.31 5.13
C LEU A 244 2.12 -13.06 5.16
N GLY A 245 2.15 -14.39 5.15
CA GLY A 245 0.97 -15.25 5.18
C GLY A 245 0.19 -15.29 3.88
N TYR A 246 0.84 -14.99 2.75
CA TYR A 246 0.27 -15.18 1.43
C TYR A 246 0.83 -16.44 0.78
N ASP A 247 -0.09 -17.27 0.27
CA ASP A 247 0.24 -18.46 -0.50
C ASP A 247 -0.43 -18.38 -1.87
N TYR A 248 0.35 -18.78 -2.88
CA TYR A 248 -0.01 -18.74 -4.29
C TYR A 248 0.15 -20.11 -4.96
N VAL A 249 0.30 -21.21 -4.19
CA VAL A 249 0.31 -22.57 -4.75
C VAL A 249 -0.97 -22.86 -5.53
#